data_AF-A0A8H7I6C4-F1
#
_entry.id   AF-A0A8H7I6C4-F1
#
_cell.length_a   1.000
_cell.length_b   1.000
_cell.length_c   1.000
_cell.angle_alpha   90.00
_cell.angle_beta   90.00
_cell.angle_gamma   90.00
#
_symmetry.space_group_name_H-M   'P 1'
#
loop_
_entity.id
_entity.type
_entity.pdbx_description
1 polymer ?
#
loop_
_entity_poly.entity_id
_entity_poly.type
_entity_poly.pdbx_seq_one_letter_code
_entity_poly.pdbx_strand_id
1 'polypeptide(L)'
;MALTFLVYRRAGIPQYVLLLLPLSKRLHSIYVLRLFNDCWSTPLSMGAIHAFQKRYWAIGCILFGLAISIKMNVLLYMPAACLVLLLTNGLIPSLLYLSLTFLAVLIPSLPFLETYPMEYLVNAFDLSRQFLYKWTVNWRFVPEHTFLSAPFAKGLLLCHIILLGTFGFGAWCKKQGGAWSVLERALQNPARETAIASVSQDFVVQTSRQSFSLLILLEFFVPDLYTISSTLGTPPNCPFSHGEPNTLSRFGIIEYAWNTYPSTDLSSGLLLAAHVLLLIGVLFGYPEGTNTSIVRWDDEIEVEKLD
;
A
#
# COMPACT_ATOMS: atom_id res chain seq x y z
N MET A 1 4.01 8.15 13.24
CA MET A 1 2.68 8.24 13.88
C MET A 1 1.91 9.46 13.40
N ALA A 2 2.34 10.70 13.69
CA ALA A 2 1.61 11.93 13.31
C ALA A 2 1.19 12.00 11.82
N LEU A 3 2.08 11.66 10.88
CA LEU A 3 1.75 11.62 9.45
C LEU A 3 0.65 10.60 9.12
N THR A 4 0.65 9.43 9.78
CA THR A 4 -0.41 8.43 9.64
C THR A 4 -1.76 8.97 10.10
N PHE A 5 -1.79 9.71 11.22
CA PHE A 5 -3.00 10.39 11.69
C PHE A 5 -3.54 11.39 10.65
N LEU A 6 -2.65 12.21 10.06
CA LEU A 6 -3.06 13.18 9.05
C LEU A 6 -3.64 12.51 7.80
N VAL A 7 -2.99 11.45 7.31
CA VAL A 7 -3.46 10.70 6.14
C VAL A 7 -4.82 10.05 6.40
N TYR A 8 -5.02 9.46 7.58
CA TYR A 8 -6.27 8.77 7.93
C TYR A 8 -7.41 9.74 8.21
N ARG A 9 -7.11 10.88 8.86
CA ARG A 9 -8.08 11.97 9.05
C ARG A 9 -8.59 12.49 7.71
N ARG A 10 -7.69 12.69 6.74
CA ARG A 10 -8.02 13.11 5.37
C ARG A 10 -8.86 12.09 4.61
N ALA A 11 -8.61 10.81 4.81
CA ALA A 11 -9.42 9.74 4.22
C ALA A 11 -10.81 9.61 4.88
N GLY A 12 -11.09 10.32 5.99
CA GLY A 12 -12.36 10.25 6.71
C GLY A 12 -12.51 9.03 7.62
N ILE A 13 -11.39 8.46 8.08
CA ILE A 13 -11.42 7.28 8.94
C ILE A 13 -11.72 7.67 10.40
N PRO A 14 -12.54 6.87 11.11
CA PRO A 14 -12.74 7.04 12.53
C PRO A 14 -11.42 7.05 13.32
N GLN A 15 -11.19 8.13 14.08
CA GLN A 15 -9.92 8.36 14.76
C GLN A 15 -9.63 7.33 15.87
N TYR A 16 -10.65 6.66 16.40
CA TYR A 16 -10.46 5.63 17.44
C TYR A 16 -9.59 4.45 16.93
N VAL A 17 -9.60 4.15 15.63
CA VAL A 17 -8.75 3.11 15.03
C VAL A 17 -7.27 3.43 15.25
N LEU A 18 -6.92 4.72 15.27
CA LEU A 18 -5.54 5.16 15.45
C LEU A 18 -5.03 4.92 16.88
N LEU A 19 -5.94 4.72 17.86
CA LEU A 19 -5.57 4.30 19.22
C LEU A 19 -4.97 2.89 19.26
N LEU A 20 -5.20 2.07 18.21
CA LEU A 20 -4.59 0.75 18.08
C LEU A 20 -3.13 0.83 17.63
N LEU A 21 -2.71 1.91 16.97
CA LEU A 21 -1.33 2.06 16.49
C LEU A 21 -0.32 2.06 17.66
N PRO A 22 -0.52 2.83 18.76
CA PRO A 22 0.37 2.74 19.92
C PRO A 22 0.31 1.39 20.65
N LEU A 23 -0.81 0.66 20.55
CA LEU A 23 -0.96 -0.62 21.25
C LEU A 23 -0.15 -1.76 20.61
N SER A 24 0.30 -1.60 19.37
CA SER A 24 1.16 -2.60 18.73
C SER A 24 2.57 -2.56 19.32
N LYS A 25 2.97 -3.70 19.93
CA LYS A 25 4.30 -3.87 20.54
C LYS A 25 5.39 -3.81 19.47
N ARG A 26 5.09 -4.34 18.28
CA ARG A 26 6.01 -4.41 17.15
C ARG A 26 6.32 -3.02 16.57
N LEU A 27 5.31 -2.14 16.44
CA LEU A 27 5.51 -0.78 15.98
C LEU A 27 6.52 -0.03 16.86
N HIS A 28 6.32 -0.08 18.18
CA HIS A 28 7.26 0.52 19.13
C HIS A 28 8.66 -0.09 19.03
N SER A 29 8.76 -1.42 19.00
CA SER A 29 10.06 -2.10 18.99
C SER A 29 10.87 -1.82 17.72
N ILE A 30 10.26 -1.87 16.53
CA ILE A 30 10.98 -1.76 15.26
C ILE A 30 11.24 -0.29 14.89
N TYR A 31 10.26 0.59 15.08
CA TYR A 31 10.31 1.97 14.55
C TYR A 31 10.95 2.93 15.53
N VAL A 32 10.67 2.76 16.81
CA VAL A 32 11.07 3.71 17.84
C VAL A 32 12.37 3.27 18.50
N LEU A 33 12.50 1.98 18.85
CA LEU A 33 13.64 1.51 19.62
C LEU A 33 14.84 1.06 18.78
N ARG A 34 14.60 0.49 17.58
CA ARG A 34 15.69 -0.08 16.75
C ARG A 34 16.12 0.80 15.58
N LEU A 35 15.35 1.84 15.23
CA LEU A 35 15.68 2.85 14.20
C LEU A 35 16.21 2.24 12.88
N PHE A 36 15.66 1.10 12.45
CA PHE A 36 15.99 0.52 11.14
C PHE A 36 15.52 1.44 9.99
N ASN A 37 15.97 1.19 8.75
CA ASN A 37 15.56 1.93 7.54
C ASN A 37 14.05 2.21 7.44
N ASP A 38 13.25 1.28 7.96
CA ASP A 38 11.81 1.37 8.14
C ASP A 38 11.33 2.65 8.87
N CYS A 39 12.04 3.10 9.90
CA CYS A 39 11.72 4.30 10.66
C CYS A 39 11.77 5.58 9.82
N TRP A 40 12.56 5.59 8.74
CA TRP A 40 12.70 6.70 7.81
C TRP A 40 11.86 6.52 6.54
N SER A 41 11.81 5.32 5.97
CA SER A 41 11.03 5.05 4.75
C SER A 41 9.52 5.18 4.98
N THR A 42 9.04 4.85 6.17
CA THR A 42 7.62 4.92 6.52
C THR A 42 7.10 6.37 6.63
N PRO A 43 7.69 7.30 7.39
CA PRO A 43 7.23 8.68 7.39
C PRO A 43 7.35 9.33 6.01
N LEU A 44 8.39 9.05 5.22
CA LEU A 44 8.51 9.57 3.85
C LEU A 44 7.39 9.06 2.93
N SER A 45 7.08 7.75 2.97
CA SER A 45 5.96 7.19 2.20
C SER A 45 4.59 7.73 2.66
N MET A 46 4.38 7.91 3.97
CA MET A 46 3.16 8.56 4.48
C MET A 46 3.08 10.03 4.06
N GLY A 47 4.21 10.73 4.05
CA GLY A 47 4.32 12.10 3.56
C GLY A 47 3.99 12.21 2.08
N ALA A 48 4.48 11.27 1.26
CA ALA A 48 4.15 11.17 -0.15
C ALA A 48 2.64 10.98 -0.38
N ILE A 49 2.02 10.04 0.33
CA ILE A 49 0.56 9.81 0.27
C ILE A 49 -0.21 11.06 0.70
N HIS A 50 0.21 11.73 1.78
CA HIS A 50 -0.42 12.98 2.23
C HIS A 50 -0.29 14.11 1.21
N ALA A 51 0.86 14.23 0.55
CA ALA A 51 1.08 15.18 -0.53
C ALA A 51 0.19 14.88 -1.74
N PHE A 52 0.02 13.61 -2.11
CA PHE A 52 -0.94 13.19 -3.14
C PHE A 52 -2.38 13.50 -2.75
N GLN A 53 -2.78 13.31 -1.49
CA GLN A 53 -4.10 13.77 -1.00
C GLN A 53 -4.28 15.29 -1.08
N LYS A 54 -3.19 16.07 -0.95
CA LYS A 54 -3.18 17.54 -1.16
C LYS A 54 -3.07 17.98 -2.62
N ARG A 55 -2.90 17.05 -3.56
CA ARG A 55 -2.55 17.34 -4.97
C ARG A 55 -1.22 18.08 -5.13
N TYR A 56 -0.31 17.97 -4.16
CA TYR A 56 1.07 18.44 -4.29
C TYR A 56 1.94 17.37 -4.96
N TRP A 57 1.69 17.12 -6.24
CA TRP A 57 2.23 15.99 -6.99
C TRP A 57 3.77 15.93 -7.00
N ALA A 58 4.43 17.07 -7.25
CA ALA A 58 5.90 17.14 -7.29
C ALA A 58 6.52 16.77 -5.94
N ILE A 59 6.00 17.35 -4.84
CA ILE A 59 6.45 17.05 -3.47
C ILE A 59 6.20 15.57 -3.16
N GLY A 60 5.03 15.05 -3.53
CA GLY A 60 4.70 13.64 -3.35
C GLY A 60 5.68 12.71 -4.06
N CYS A 61 6.02 13.01 -5.31
CA CYS A 61 6.96 12.21 -6.11
C CYS A 61 8.40 12.28 -5.58
N ILE A 62 8.85 13.44 -5.10
CA ILE A 62 10.16 13.61 -4.47
C ILE A 62 10.24 12.80 -3.16
N LEU A 63 9.25 12.96 -2.27
CA LEU A 63 9.19 12.19 -1.02
C LEU A 63 9.10 10.69 -1.27
N PHE A 64 8.38 10.29 -2.31
CA PHE A 64 8.26 8.90 -2.73
C PHE A 64 9.60 8.33 -3.22
N GLY A 65 10.34 9.07 -4.05
CA GLY A 65 11.66 8.67 -4.51
C GLY A 65 12.66 8.55 -3.37
N LEU A 66 12.69 9.52 -2.45
CA LEU A 66 13.54 9.44 -1.25
C LEU A 66 13.22 8.22 -0.37
N ALA A 67 11.93 7.86 -0.25
CA ALA A 67 11.52 6.67 0.49
C ALA A 67 12.02 5.37 -0.17
N ILE A 68 11.97 5.29 -1.52
CA ILE A 68 12.52 4.17 -2.29
C ILE A 68 14.04 4.04 -2.08
N SER A 69 14.76 5.16 -2.07
CA SER A 69 16.22 5.20 -1.84
C SER A 69 16.64 4.61 -0.49
N ILE A 70 15.78 4.71 0.53
CA ILE A 70 16.04 4.16 1.86
C ILE A 70 15.67 2.68 1.94
N LYS A 71 14.53 2.30 1.37
CA LYS A 71 14.04 0.92 1.38
C LYS A 71 13.21 0.63 0.14
N MET A 72 13.65 -0.36 -0.63
CA MET A 72 13.06 -0.73 -1.92
C MET A 72 11.62 -1.26 -1.82
N ASN A 73 11.17 -1.75 -0.67
CA ASN A 73 9.79 -2.22 -0.49
C ASN A 73 8.74 -1.12 -0.74
N VAL A 74 9.13 0.15 -0.68
CA VAL A 74 8.28 1.29 -1.01
C VAL A 74 7.90 1.31 -2.51
N LEU A 75 8.67 0.63 -3.37
CA LEU A 75 8.33 0.46 -4.79
C LEU A 75 6.96 -0.20 -5.00
N LEU A 76 6.46 -0.95 -4.01
CA LEU A 76 5.14 -1.60 -4.08
C LEU A 76 3.98 -0.62 -4.09
N TYR A 77 4.19 0.65 -3.72
CA TYR A 77 3.20 1.71 -3.90
C TYR A 77 3.19 2.28 -5.34
N MET A 78 4.16 1.92 -6.20
CA MET A 78 4.31 2.47 -7.54
C MET A 78 3.06 2.28 -8.43
N PRO A 79 2.38 1.10 -8.45
CA PRO A 79 1.16 0.95 -9.24
C PRO A 79 0.07 1.96 -8.86
N ALA A 80 -0.14 2.19 -7.56
CA ALA A 80 -1.04 3.23 -7.08
C ALA A 80 -0.60 4.63 -7.46
N ALA A 81 0.69 4.96 -7.26
CA ALA A 81 1.22 6.28 -7.59
C ALA A 81 1.03 6.60 -9.08
N CYS A 82 1.37 5.65 -9.96
CA CYS A 82 1.16 5.76 -11.40
C CYS A 82 -0.32 5.97 -11.74
N LEU A 83 -1.22 5.17 -11.16
CA LEU A 83 -2.65 5.28 -11.43
C LEU A 83 -3.21 6.63 -10.94
N VAL A 84 -2.87 7.06 -9.73
CA VAL A 84 -3.33 8.34 -9.16
C VAL A 84 -2.85 9.52 -10.01
N LEU A 85 -1.58 9.52 -10.42
CA LEU A 85 -1.04 10.58 -11.28
C LEU A 85 -1.72 10.57 -12.65
N LEU A 86 -1.87 9.39 -13.26
CA LEU A 86 -2.49 9.23 -14.58
C LEU A 86 -3.94 9.72 -14.57
N LEU A 87 -4.69 9.34 -13.54
CA LEU A 87 -6.09 9.73 -13.38
C LEU A 87 -6.22 11.25 -13.23
N THR A 88 -5.37 11.88 -12.42
CA THR A 88 -5.53 13.31 -12.05
C THR A 88 -4.83 14.30 -12.98
N ASN A 89 -3.74 13.91 -13.65
CA ASN A 89 -2.94 14.85 -14.47
C ASN A 89 -2.81 14.43 -15.94
N GLY A 90 -3.17 13.19 -16.30
CA GLY A 90 -2.92 12.65 -17.63
C GLY A 90 -1.50 12.11 -17.82
N LEU A 91 -1.22 11.56 -19.00
CA LEU A 91 -0.01 10.78 -19.27
C LEU A 91 1.28 11.61 -19.21
N ILE A 92 1.37 12.72 -19.95
CA ILE A 92 2.59 13.52 -20.05
C ILE A 92 2.99 14.13 -18.70
N PRO A 93 2.10 14.82 -17.97
CA PRO A 93 2.47 15.37 -16.66
C PRO A 93 2.82 14.27 -15.65
N SER A 94 2.15 13.10 -15.73
CA SER A 94 2.51 11.95 -14.89
C SER A 94 3.95 11.47 -15.13
N LEU A 95 4.37 11.37 -16.39
CA LEU A 95 5.76 11.02 -16.72
C LEU A 95 6.75 12.07 -16.22
N LEU A 96 6.41 13.36 -16.29
CA LEU A 96 7.23 14.42 -15.74
C LEU A 96 7.36 14.32 -14.21
N TYR A 97 6.25 14.06 -13.50
CA TYR A 97 6.29 13.86 -12.05
C TYR A 97 7.04 12.59 -11.65
N LEU A 98 6.87 11.49 -12.37
CA LEU A 98 7.64 10.25 -12.16
C LEU A 98 9.13 10.44 -12.42
N SER A 99 9.51 11.35 -13.34
CA SER A 99 10.92 11.69 -13.52
C SER A 99 11.53 12.33 -12.27
N LEU A 100 10.75 13.09 -11.48
CA LEU A 100 11.20 13.58 -10.17
C LEU A 100 11.43 12.45 -9.16
N THR A 101 10.59 11.42 -9.16
CA THR A 101 10.82 10.21 -8.35
C THR A 101 12.12 9.54 -8.76
N PHE A 102 12.36 9.38 -10.06
CA PHE A 102 13.61 8.80 -10.57
C PHE A 102 14.83 9.63 -10.16
N LEU A 103 14.78 10.97 -10.30
CA LEU A 103 15.87 11.86 -9.88
C LEU A 103 16.14 11.79 -8.38
N ALA A 104 15.10 11.70 -7.55
CA ALA A 104 15.24 11.54 -6.10
C ALA A 104 15.86 10.20 -5.68
N VAL A 105 15.77 9.16 -6.53
CA VAL A 105 16.52 7.91 -6.37
C VAL A 105 17.93 8.01 -6.93
N LEU A 106 18.08 8.63 -8.10
CA LEU A 106 19.36 8.73 -8.79
C LEU A 106 20.38 9.54 -8.01
N ILE A 107 20.01 10.72 -7.50
CA ILE A 107 20.95 11.65 -6.84
C ILE A 107 21.69 10.98 -5.66
N PRO A 108 21.01 10.31 -4.69
CA PRO A 108 21.70 9.57 -3.63
C PRO A 108 22.53 8.38 -4.13
N SER A 109 22.20 7.82 -5.29
CA SER A 109 22.89 6.66 -5.87
C SER A 109 24.14 7.01 -6.67
N LEU A 110 24.29 8.26 -7.12
CA LEU A 110 25.41 8.73 -7.96
C LEU A 110 26.81 8.31 -7.47
N PRO A 111 27.22 8.52 -6.21
CA PRO A 111 28.58 8.15 -5.78
C PRO A 111 28.87 6.65 -5.94
N PHE A 112 27.84 5.81 -5.81
CA PHE A 112 27.96 4.36 -6.01
C PHE A 112 27.97 4.00 -7.49
N LEU A 113 27.16 4.66 -8.32
CA LEU A 113 27.14 4.44 -9.77
C LEU A 113 28.42 4.90 -10.46
N GLU A 114 29.07 5.96 -9.96
CA GLU A 114 30.35 6.45 -10.49
C GLU A 114 31.52 5.52 -10.15
N THR A 115 31.52 4.93 -8.95
CA THR A 115 32.66 4.13 -8.47
C THR A 115 32.50 2.63 -8.74
N TYR A 116 31.29 2.09 -8.52
CA TYR A 116 30.98 0.65 -8.56
C TYR A 116 29.57 0.39 -9.10
N PRO A 117 29.30 0.68 -10.38
CA PRO A 117 27.95 0.63 -10.96
C PRO A 117 27.36 -0.78 -10.95
N MET A 118 28.16 -1.80 -11.27
CA MET A 118 27.68 -3.18 -11.35
C MET A 118 27.36 -3.73 -9.97
N GLU A 119 28.24 -3.48 -9.00
CA GLU A 119 28.05 -3.88 -7.61
C GLU A 119 26.85 -3.19 -6.99
N TYR A 120 26.65 -1.89 -7.26
CA TYR A 120 25.47 -1.18 -6.80
C TYR A 120 24.18 -1.79 -7.37
N LEU A 121 24.11 -2.00 -8.68
CA LEU A 121 22.90 -2.53 -9.33
C LEU A 121 22.58 -3.96 -8.90
N VAL A 122 23.59 -4.83 -8.78
CA VAL A 122 23.41 -6.22 -8.34
C VAL A 122 22.95 -6.29 -6.88
N ASN A 123 23.52 -5.46 -5.99
CA ASN A 123 23.15 -5.45 -4.58
C ASN A 123 21.82 -4.71 -4.31
N ALA A 124 21.47 -3.72 -5.13
CA ALA A 124 20.20 -3.03 -5.03
C ALA A 124 19.02 -3.96 -5.39
N PHE A 125 19.20 -4.82 -6.41
CA PHE A 125 18.19 -5.76 -6.88
C PHE A 125 18.70 -7.22 -6.83
N ASP A 126 18.99 -7.70 -5.62
CA ASP A 126 19.40 -9.09 -5.43
C ASP A 126 18.21 -10.06 -5.53
N LEU A 127 17.91 -10.49 -6.75
CA LEU A 127 16.88 -11.48 -7.05
C LEU A 127 17.28 -12.91 -6.68
N SER A 128 18.55 -13.15 -6.30
CA SER A 128 19.02 -14.46 -5.85
C SER A 128 18.72 -14.71 -4.37
N ARG A 129 18.45 -13.64 -3.62
CA ARG A 129 18.19 -13.71 -2.19
C ARG A 129 16.96 -14.56 -1.88
N GLN A 130 17.16 -15.57 -1.05
CA GLN A 130 16.08 -16.42 -0.55
C GLN A 130 15.74 -16.06 0.89
N PHE A 131 14.45 -16.15 1.23
CA PHE A 131 14.03 -16.04 2.62
C PHE A 131 14.47 -17.28 3.38
N LEU A 132 15.01 -17.08 4.58
CA LEU A 132 15.38 -18.19 5.45
C LEU A 132 14.11 -18.73 6.12
N TYR A 133 13.91 -20.04 6.06
CA TYR A 133 12.74 -20.69 6.66
C TYR A 133 12.64 -20.45 8.18
N LYS A 134 13.76 -20.24 8.86
CA LYS A 134 13.79 -19.85 10.29
C LYS A 134 13.07 -18.53 10.58
N TRP A 135 13.05 -17.59 9.63
CA TRP A 135 12.47 -16.25 9.80
C TRP A 135 11.11 -16.09 9.14
N THR A 136 10.54 -17.15 8.55
CA THR A 136 9.22 -17.08 7.92
C THR A 136 8.10 -16.91 8.95
N VAL A 137 7.22 -15.94 8.73
CA VAL A 137 6.01 -15.74 9.56
C VAL A 137 4.76 -16.14 8.79
N ASN A 138 4.72 -15.90 7.48
CA ASN A 138 3.55 -16.15 6.63
C ASN A 138 3.41 -17.60 6.15
N TRP A 139 4.51 -18.33 5.99
CA TRP A 139 4.53 -19.65 5.33
C TRP A 139 5.15 -20.75 6.18
N ARG A 140 5.04 -20.66 7.51
CA ARG A 140 5.63 -21.64 8.44
C ARG A 140 5.01 -23.02 8.29
N PHE A 141 3.71 -23.10 8.01
CA PHE A 141 3.01 -24.37 7.78
C PHE A 141 3.45 -25.10 6.50
N VAL A 142 4.21 -24.44 5.61
CA VAL A 142 4.78 -25.06 4.41
C VAL A 142 6.08 -25.75 4.79
N PRO A 143 6.33 -27.01 4.35
CA PRO A 143 7.60 -27.68 4.60
C PRO A 143 8.79 -26.88 4.05
N GLU A 144 9.91 -26.89 4.77
CA GLU A 144 11.13 -26.12 4.42
C GLU A 144 11.62 -26.38 2.98
N HIS A 145 11.62 -27.65 2.55
CA HIS A 145 12.04 -28.02 1.19
C HIS A 145 11.15 -27.40 0.10
N THR A 146 9.86 -27.18 0.38
CA THR A 146 8.94 -26.52 -0.54
C THR A 146 9.12 -25.01 -0.47
N PHE A 147 9.27 -24.44 0.73
CA PHE A 147 9.47 -23.00 0.96
C PHE A 147 10.73 -22.48 0.25
N LEU A 148 11.83 -23.24 0.27
CA LEU A 148 13.09 -22.88 -0.39
C LEU A 148 13.11 -23.21 -1.89
N SER A 149 12.05 -23.79 -2.43
CA SER A 149 12.01 -24.21 -3.83
C SER A 149 11.78 -23.03 -4.78
N ALA A 150 12.52 -22.99 -5.89
CA ALA A 150 12.34 -21.97 -6.93
C ALA A 150 10.91 -21.97 -7.54
N PRO A 151 10.22 -23.13 -7.75
CA PRO A 151 8.84 -23.14 -8.19
C PRO A 151 7.89 -22.43 -7.22
N PHE A 152 8.07 -22.58 -5.91
CA PHE A 152 7.24 -21.92 -4.90
C PHE A 152 7.39 -20.39 -4.98
N ALA A 153 8.63 -19.88 -4.99
CA ALA A 153 8.89 -18.44 -5.13
C ALA A 153 8.31 -17.85 -6.43
N LYS A 154 8.46 -18.56 -7.57
CA LYS A 154 7.88 -18.14 -8.85
C LYS A 154 6.35 -18.17 -8.85
N GLY A 155 5.74 -19.18 -8.21
CA GLY A 155 4.29 -19.26 -8.04
C GLY A 155 3.73 -18.09 -7.24
N LEU A 156 4.42 -17.71 -6.16
CA LEU A 156 4.06 -16.57 -5.34
C LEU A 156 4.17 -15.23 -6.09
N LEU A 157 5.23 -15.07 -6.90
CA LEU A 157 5.36 -13.91 -7.80
C LEU A 157 4.23 -13.87 -8.84
N LEU A 158 3.88 -15.01 -9.44
CA LEU A 158 2.76 -15.08 -10.39
C LEU A 158 1.44 -14.71 -9.72
N CYS A 159 1.16 -15.22 -8.50
CA CYS A 159 -0.01 -14.84 -7.73
C CYS A 159 -0.07 -13.33 -7.48
N HIS A 160 1.06 -12.72 -7.15
CA HIS A 160 1.14 -11.26 -6.97
C HIS A 160 0.79 -10.50 -8.27
N ILE A 161 1.35 -10.90 -9.41
CA ILE A 161 1.07 -10.27 -10.71
C ILE A 161 -0.42 -10.41 -11.07
N ILE A 162 -1.02 -11.58 -10.84
CA ILE A 162 -2.46 -11.82 -11.10
C ILE A 162 -3.32 -10.92 -10.21
N LEU A 163 -3.00 -10.82 -8.92
CA LEU A 163 -3.69 -9.96 -7.99
C LEU A 163 -3.57 -8.48 -8.39
N LEU A 164 -2.38 -8.02 -8.77
CA LEU A 164 -2.17 -6.66 -9.25
C LEU A 164 -2.97 -6.39 -10.53
N GLY A 165 -3.02 -7.35 -11.46
CA GLY A 165 -3.84 -7.24 -12.67
C GLY A 165 -5.34 -7.17 -12.34
N THR A 166 -5.82 -7.99 -11.41
CA THR A 166 -7.22 -8.02 -10.99
C THR A 166 -7.65 -6.68 -10.38
N PHE A 167 -6.82 -6.10 -9.51
CA PHE A 167 -7.09 -4.82 -8.89
C PHE A 167 -6.90 -3.66 -9.88
N GLY A 168 -5.79 -3.63 -10.62
CA GLY A 168 -5.48 -2.55 -11.56
C GLY A 168 -6.45 -2.45 -12.73
N PHE A 169 -6.76 -3.57 -13.39
CA PHE A 169 -7.65 -3.58 -14.55
C PHE A 169 -9.14 -3.62 -14.20
N GLY A 170 -9.48 -4.15 -13.02
CA GLY A 170 -10.86 -4.28 -12.55
C GLY A 170 -11.20 -3.28 -11.45
N ALA A 171 -10.72 -3.55 -10.24
CA ALA A 171 -11.24 -2.95 -9.01
C ALA A 171 -10.95 -1.44 -8.86
N TRP A 172 -9.79 -0.95 -9.30
CA TRP A 172 -9.37 0.45 -9.12
C TRP A 172 -9.94 1.42 -10.16
N CYS A 173 -10.40 0.92 -11.31
CA CYS A 173 -10.84 1.76 -12.42
C CYS A 173 -12.34 1.66 -12.69
N LYS A 174 -13.14 1.05 -11.80
CA LYS A 174 -14.54 0.74 -12.03
C LYS A 174 -15.40 2.01 -12.14
N LYS A 175 -15.23 3.02 -11.26
CA LYS A 175 -15.91 4.33 -11.36
C LYS A 175 -15.42 5.13 -12.58
N GLN A 176 -14.28 4.76 -13.16
CA GLN A 176 -13.66 5.42 -14.31
C GLN A 176 -14.03 4.77 -15.66
N GLY A 177 -14.97 3.83 -15.67
CA GLY A 177 -15.40 3.11 -16.88
C GLY A 177 -14.50 1.93 -17.27
N GLY A 178 -13.59 1.52 -16.38
CA GLY A 178 -12.64 0.44 -16.61
C GLY A 178 -11.25 0.94 -17.00
N ALA A 179 -10.23 0.12 -16.75
CA ALA A 179 -8.84 0.51 -16.99
C ALA A 179 -8.55 0.73 -18.47
N TRP A 180 -9.15 -0.05 -19.37
CA TRP A 180 -8.93 0.11 -20.81
C TRP A 180 -9.42 1.46 -21.32
N SER A 181 -10.58 1.93 -20.85
CA SER A 181 -11.09 3.25 -21.17
C SER A 181 -10.24 4.36 -20.58
N VAL A 182 -9.65 4.17 -19.38
CA VAL A 182 -8.67 5.11 -18.81
C VAL A 182 -7.43 5.20 -19.70
N LEU A 183 -6.89 4.06 -20.15
CA LEU A 183 -5.71 4.01 -21.04
C LEU A 183 -6.00 4.66 -22.39
N GLU A 184 -7.16 4.37 -22.98
CA GLU A 184 -7.59 4.97 -24.25
C GLU A 184 -7.66 6.51 -24.14
N ARG A 185 -8.30 7.02 -23.08
CA ARG A 185 -8.36 8.48 -22.83
C ARG A 185 -6.98 9.09 -22.61
N ALA A 186 -6.11 8.39 -21.90
CA ALA A 186 -4.73 8.80 -21.66
C ALA A 186 -3.92 8.91 -22.95
N LEU A 187 -4.17 8.04 -23.93
CA LEU A 187 -3.49 8.06 -25.22
C LEU A 187 -4.09 9.10 -26.18
N GLN A 188 -5.41 9.29 -26.17
CA GLN A 188 -6.09 10.27 -27.01
C GLN A 188 -5.79 11.71 -26.58
N ASN A 189 -5.77 11.99 -25.28
CA ASN A 189 -5.53 13.32 -24.72
C ASN A 189 -4.46 13.27 -23.61
N PRO A 190 -3.18 13.11 -23.96
CA PRO A 190 -2.12 12.80 -22.99
C PRO A 190 -1.78 13.92 -22.01
N ALA A 191 -2.22 15.15 -22.26
CA ALA A 191 -2.00 16.29 -21.38
C ALA A 191 -3.21 16.62 -20.48
N ARG A 192 -4.33 15.90 -20.60
CA ARG A 192 -5.56 16.16 -19.83
C ARG A 192 -5.82 15.07 -18.80
N GLU A 193 -6.55 15.44 -17.75
CA GLU A 193 -7.07 14.53 -16.74
C GLU A 193 -7.84 13.37 -17.40
N THR A 194 -7.59 12.13 -16.94
CA THR A 194 -8.22 10.93 -17.53
C THR A 194 -9.38 10.40 -16.67
N ALA A 195 -9.51 10.93 -15.45
CA ALA A 195 -10.59 10.64 -14.54
C ALA A 195 -11.92 11.24 -15.03
N ILE A 196 -12.97 10.43 -15.00
CA ILE A 196 -14.36 10.83 -15.22
C ILE A 196 -14.99 11.25 -13.89
N ALA A 197 -14.71 10.48 -12.83
CA ALA A 197 -15.14 10.78 -11.47
C ALA A 197 -13.96 11.34 -10.65
N SER A 198 -14.25 12.26 -9.73
CA SER A 198 -13.22 12.89 -8.91
C SER A 198 -12.40 11.85 -8.13
N VAL A 199 -11.07 11.96 -8.23
CA VAL A 199 -10.15 11.13 -7.43
C VAL A 199 -10.16 11.64 -6.00
N SER A 200 -10.82 10.90 -5.10
CA SER A 200 -10.97 11.29 -3.70
C SER A 200 -9.70 11.03 -2.89
N GLN A 201 -9.60 11.68 -1.72
CA GLN A 201 -8.47 11.48 -0.80
C GLN A 201 -8.46 10.06 -0.22
N ASP A 202 -9.63 9.44 -0.13
CA ASP A 202 -9.81 8.04 0.30
C ASP A 202 -9.31 7.08 -0.77
N PHE A 203 -9.65 7.31 -2.04
CA PHE A 203 -9.11 6.53 -3.17
C PHE A 203 -7.57 6.50 -3.17
N VAL A 204 -6.91 7.64 -2.97
CA VAL A 204 -5.44 7.73 -2.95
C VAL A 204 -4.85 6.81 -1.87
N VAL A 205 -5.43 6.79 -0.67
CA VAL A 205 -4.93 5.94 0.42
C VAL A 205 -5.28 4.48 0.18
N GLN A 206 -6.52 4.19 -0.22
CA GLN A 206 -7.01 2.85 -0.44
C GLN A 206 -6.21 2.12 -1.53
N THR A 207 -6.03 2.75 -2.69
CA THR A 207 -5.25 2.19 -3.81
C THR A 207 -3.78 2.03 -3.43
N SER A 208 -3.20 3.00 -2.73
CA SER A 208 -1.81 2.91 -2.22
C SER A 208 -1.63 1.73 -1.26
N ARG A 209 -2.57 1.55 -0.32
CA ARG A 209 -2.53 0.44 0.64
C ARG A 209 -2.74 -0.90 -0.03
N GLN A 210 -3.71 -1.02 -0.93
CA GLN A 210 -3.93 -2.23 -1.69
C GLN A 210 -2.69 -2.60 -2.51
N SER A 211 -2.10 -1.64 -3.24
CA SER A 211 -0.86 -1.90 -4.00
C SER A 211 0.26 -2.48 -3.13
N PHE A 212 0.44 -1.93 -1.93
CA PHE A 212 1.40 -2.44 -0.96
C PHE A 212 1.01 -3.82 -0.40
N SER A 213 -0.26 -4.00 -0.02
CA SER A 213 -0.79 -5.23 0.59
C SER A 213 -0.93 -6.40 -0.37
N LEU A 214 -1.03 -6.17 -1.69
CA LEU A 214 -1.12 -7.24 -2.70
C LEU A 214 0.16 -8.08 -2.80
N LEU A 215 1.29 -7.64 -2.24
CA LEU A 215 2.48 -8.47 -2.03
C LEU A 215 2.55 -9.05 -0.59
N ILE A 216 1.72 -8.61 0.36
CA ILE A 216 1.84 -9.02 1.78
C ILE A 216 1.39 -10.48 2.04
N LEU A 217 0.89 -11.20 1.02
CA LEU A 217 0.93 -12.66 1.05
C LEU A 217 2.38 -13.20 1.21
N LEU A 218 3.42 -12.35 1.07
CA LEU A 218 4.83 -12.75 1.07
C LEU A 218 5.72 -12.14 2.15
N GLU A 219 5.66 -10.84 2.49
CA GLU A 219 6.33 -10.32 3.70
C GLU A 219 6.01 -8.83 4.01
N PHE A 220 5.97 -8.50 5.32
CA PHE A 220 6.29 -7.21 5.96
C PHE A 220 5.51 -5.91 5.57
N PHE A 221 4.57 -5.44 6.42
CA PHE A 221 4.71 -4.24 7.29
C PHE A 221 3.37 -3.51 7.64
N VAL A 222 3.35 -2.90 8.85
CA VAL A 222 2.24 -2.32 9.65
C VAL A 222 1.68 -0.99 9.13
N PRO A 223 0.80 -0.99 8.14
CA PRO A 223 -0.45 -0.29 8.39
C PRO A 223 -1.64 -1.03 7.79
N ASP A 224 -1.79 -2.30 8.16
CA ASP A 224 -3.05 -3.02 7.93
C ASP A 224 -4.22 -2.34 8.63
N LEU A 225 -3.99 -1.43 9.58
CA LEU A 225 -5.05 -0.67 10.25
C LEU A 225 -5.97 0.10 9.28
N TYR A 226 -5.46 0.59 8.15
CA TYR A 226 -6.32 1.19 7.11
C TYR A 226 -7.17 0.13 6.39
N THR A 227 -6.61 -1.02 6.05
CA THR A 227 -7.34 -2.12 5.38
C THR A 227 -8.39 -2.71 6.33
N ILE A 228 -8.01 -2.90 7.59
CA ILE A 228 -8.87 -3.35 8.68
C ILE A 228 -10.00 -2.34 8.93
N SER A 229 -9.73 -1.03 8.89
CA SER A 229 -10.74 0.00 9.09
C SER A 229 -11.62 0.26 7.87
N SER A 230 -11.08 0.22 6.65
CA SER A 230 -11.84 0.39 5.41
C SER A 230 -12.74 -0.81 5.11
N THR A 231 -12.44 -2.02 5.63
CA THR A 231 -13.41 -3.13 5.65
C THR A 231 -14.64 -2.88 6.55
N LEU A 232 -14.68 -1.84 7.41
CA LEU A 232 -15.93 -1.42 8.05
C LEU A 232 -16.97 -0.89 7.04
N GLY A 233 -16.52 -0.42 5.87
CA GLY A 233 -17.41 0.18 4.89
C GLY A 233 -18.23 -0.82 4.08
N THR A 234 -17.86 -2.11 4.05
CA THR A 234 -18.44 -3.15 3.17
C THR A 234 -19.98 -3.22 3.23
N PRO A 235 -20.69 -3.40 2.10
CA PRO A 235 -22.15 -3.45 2.09
C PRO A 235 -22.69 -4.57 2.99
N PRO A 236 -23.88 -4.39 3.62
CA PRO A 236 -24.43 -5.30 4.62
C PRO A 236 -24.66 -6.73 4.14
N ASN A 237 -24.60 -6.98 2.83
CA ASN A 237 -24.80 -8.29 2.21
C ASN A 237 -23.50 -9.08 1.99
N CYS A 238 -22.34 -8.55 2.37
CA CYS A 238 -21.11 -9.32 2.41
C CYS A 238 -21.06 -10.12 3.74
N PRO A 239 -20.94 -11.46 3.73
CA PRO A 239 -20.90 -12.27 4.95
C PRO A 239 -19.70 -11.99 5.87
N PHE A 240 -18.80 -11.09 5.46
CA PHE A 240 -17.63 -10.61 6.20
C PHE A 240 -17.76 -9.16 6.68
N SER A 241 -18.90 -8.51 6.43
CA SER A 241 -19.25 -7.14 6.84
C SER A 241 -20.05 -7.16 8.14
N HIS A 242 -19.37 -7.27 9.29
CA HIS A 242 -20.05 -7.10 10.57
C HIS A 242 -19.19 -6.26 11.54
N GLY A 243 -19.36 -4.93 11.48
CA GLY A 243 -19.13 -3.99 12.59
C GLY A 243 -17.71 -3.82 13.16
N GLU A 244 -17.62 -2.89 14.12
CA GLU A 244 -16.41 -2.59 14.92
C GLU A 244 -15.76 -3.81 15.63
N PRO A 245 -16.49 -4.83 16.15
CA PRO A 245 -15.85 -5.99 16.79
C PRO A 245 -15.01 -6.85 15.83
N ASN A 246 -15.29 -6.82 14.52
CA ASN A 246 -14.48 -7.55 13.53
C ASN A 246 -13.14 -6.86 13.25
N THR A 247 -13.02 -5.55 13.50
CA THR A 247 -11.77 -4.80 13.32
C THR A 247 -10.77 -5.08 14.44
N LEU A 248 -11.24 -5.12 15.69
CA LEU A 248 -10.41 -5.48 16.85
C LEU A 248 -9.95 -6.93 16.80
N SER A 249 -10.81 -7.86 16.38
CA SER A 249 -10.44 -9.27 16.25
C SER A 249 -9.41 -9.50 15.13
N ARG A 250 -9.58 -8.88 13.96
CA ARG A 250 -8.57 -8.94 12.88
C ARG A 250 -7.23 -8.34 13.32
N PHE A 251 -7.25 -7.18 13.98
CA PHE A 251 -6.04 -6.58 14.55
C PHE A 251 -5.38 -7.50 15.57
N GLY A 252 -6.18 -8.11 16.47
CA GLY A 252 -5.70 -9.05 17.47
C GLY A 252 -5.07 -10.31 16.88
N ILE A 253 -5.65 -10.87 15.83
CA ILE A 253 -5.11 -12.04 15.12
C ILE A 253 -3.77 -11.71 14.45
N ILE A 254 -3.70 -10.57 13.76
CA ILE A 254 -2.46 -10.12 13.10
C ILE A 254 -1.37 -9.85 14.13
N GLU A 255 -1.68 -9.11 15.21
CA GLU A 255 -0.74 -8.80 16.29
C GLU A 255 -0.32 -10.08 17.05
N TYR A 256 -1.21 -11.06 17.27
CA TYR A 256 -0.89 -12.36 17.83
C TYR A 256 0.10 -13.14 16.96
N ALA A 257 -0.18 -13.25 15.66
CA ALA A 257 0.66 -13.99 14.75
C ALA A 257 2.07 -13.39 14.64
N TRP A 258 2.19 -12.06 14.65
CA TRP A 258 3.48 -11.37 14.61
C TRP A 258 4.27 -11.40 15.92
N ASN A 259 3.60 -11.54 17.07
CA ASN A 259 4.26 -11.63 18.37
C ASN A 259 4.64 -13.07 18.76
N THR A 260 4.24 -14.07 17.97
CA THR A 260 4.59 -15.48 18.20
C THR A 260 5.95 -15.78 17.57
N TYR A 261 6.98 -15.99 18.40
CA TYR A 261 8.33 -16.37 17.94
C TYR A 261 8.90 -17.56 18.74
N PRO A 262 9.40 -18.62 18.08
CA PRO A 262 9.34 -18.88 16.62
C PRO A 262 7.89 -19.04 16.13
N SER A 263 7.65 -18.77 14.86
CA SER A 263 6.32 -18.94 14.27
C SER A 263 5.88 -20.41 14.32
N THR A 264 4.58 -20.61 14.49
CA THR A 264 3.89 -21.91 14.45
C THR A 264 3.03 -22.03 13.20
N ASP A 265 2.64 -23.23 12.84
CA ASP A 265 1.73 -23.48 11.70
C ASP A 265 0.40 -22.74 11.89
N LEU A 266 -0.12 -22.73 13.12
CA LEU A 266 -1.34 -22.02 13.47
C LEU A 266 -1.18 -20.51 13.32
N SER A 267 -0.15 -19.91 13.89
CA SER A 267 0.07 -18.45 13.81
C SER A 267 0.27 -18.00 12.36
N SER A 268 0.98 -18.80 11.57
CA SER A 268 1.22 -18.55 10.15
C SER A 268 -0.04 -18.69 9.30
N GLY A 269 -0.84 -19.75 9.52
CA GLY A 269 -2.10 -19.96 8.82
C GLY A 269 -3.14 -18.88 9.15
N LEU A 270 -3.23 -18.46 10.42
CA LEU A 270 -4.10 -17.37 10.85
C LEU A 270 -3.71 -16.04 10.21
N LEU A 271 -2.40 -15.76 10.11
CA LEU A 271 -1.91 -14.55 9.45
C LEU A 271 -2.27 -14.53 7.97
N LEU A 272 -2.05 -15.64 7.26
CA LEU A 272 -2.41 -15.76 5.85
C LEU A 272 -3.92 -15.60 5.65
N ALA A 273 -4.74 -16.28 6.46
CA ALA A 273 -6.19 -16.18 6.40
C ALA A 273 -6.67 -14.75 6.64
N ALA A 274 -6.10 -14.03 7.62
CA ALA A 274 -6.45 -12.64 7.88
C ALA A 274 -6.18 -11.74 6.67
N HIS A 275 -5.04 -11.87 6.01
CA HIS A 275 -4.72 -11.08 4.82
C HIS A 275 -5.61 -11.43 3.61
N VAL A 276 -5.87 -12.72 3.38
CA VAL A 276 -6.79 -13.17 2.32
C VAL A 276 -8.19 -12.62 2.54
N LEU A 277 -8.71 -12.68 3.76
CA LEU A 277 -10.01 -12.13 4.11
C LEU A 277 -10.07 -10.61 3.93
N LEU A 278 -9.01 -9.89 4.28
CA LEU A 278 -8.91 -8.44 4.02
C LEU A 278 -8.93 -8.14 2.53
N LEU A 279 -8.16 -8.87 1.71
CA LEU A 279 -8.13 -8.67 0.26
C LEU A 279 -9.49 -8.96 -0.40
N ILE A 280 -10.15 -10.05 0.01
CA ILE A 280 -11.51 -10.39 -0.45
C ILE A 280 -12.50 -9.30 -0.03
N GLY A 281 -12.46 -8.88 1.24
CA GLY A 281 -13.34 -7.84 1.76
C GLY A 281 -13.19 -6.52 1.03
N VAL A 282 -11.97 -6.15 0.63
CA VAL A 282 -11.72 -4.94 -0.15
C VAL A 282 -12.14 -5.10 -1.61
N LEU A 283 -11.89 -6.27 -2.22
CA LEU A 283 -12.24 -6.53 -3.62
C LEU A 283 -13.76 -6.49 -3.87
N PHE A 284 -14.54 -7.08 -2.95
CA PHE A 284 -16.01 -7.10 -3.04
C PHE A 284 -16.69 -5.94 -2.31
N GLY A 285 -15.94 -5.18 -1.52
CA GLY A 285 -16.40 -3.98 -0.84
C GLY A 285 -16.23 -2.73 -1.69
N TYR A 286 -15.43 -1.79 -1.16
CA TYR A 286 -15.16 -0.50 -1.78
C TYR A 286 -13.69 -0.38 -2.16
N PRO A 287 -13.27 -0.99 -3.28
CA PRO A 287 -11.87 -0.95 -3.71
C PRO A 287 -11.38 0.47 -4.05
N GLU A 288 -12.31 1.37 -4.38
CA GLU A 288 -12.05 2.79 -4.71
C GLU A 288 -12.36 3.76 -3.54
N GLY A 289 -12.55 3.23 -2.33
CA GLY A 289 -12.98 4.02 -1.18
C GLY A 289 -14.49 4.35 -1.20
N THR A 290 -15.01 4.61 -0.01
CA THR A 290 -16.42 5.00 0.22
C THR A 290 -16.58 6.51 0.22
N ASN A 291 -15.54 7.24 0.60
CA ASN A 291 -15.66 8.67 0.79
C ASN A 291 -15.47 9.42 -0.52
N THR A 292 -16.57 10.00 -1.04
CA THR A 292 -16.58 10.89 -2.20
C THR A 292 -16.27 12.34 -1.82
N SER A 293 -16.36 12.69 -0.53
CA SER A 293 -16.09 14.06 -0.08
C SER A 293 -14.62 14.40 -0.25
N ILE A 294 -14.37 15.49 -0.97
CA ILE A 294 -13.07 16.16 -0.95
C ILE A 294 -13.07 16.95 0.34
N VAL A 295 -12.32 16.53 1.36
CA VAL A 295 -12.06 17.39 2.52
C VAL A 295 -11.22 18.57 2.03
N ARG A 296 -11.92 19.61 1.55
CA ARG A 296 -11.35 20.92 1.17
C ARG A 296 -11.05 21.68 2.46
N TRP A 297 -9.94 22.41 2.41
CA TRP A 297 -9.36 23.16 3.51
C TRP A 297 -10.06 24.50 3.68
N ASP A 298 -11.36 24.49 3.84
CA ASP A 298 -11.98 25.51 4.68
C ASP A 298 -12.51 24.69 5.86
N ASP A 299 -12.13 25.03 7.09
CA ASP A 299 -12.40 24.24 8.31
C ASP A 299 -13.90 24.19 8.69
N GLU A 300 -14.80 23.99 7.72
CA GLU A 300 -16.22 23.75 7.89
C GLU A 300 -16.60 22.42 7.24
N ILE A 301 -17.09 21.51 8.09
CA ILE A 301 -17.55 20.20 7.70
C ILE A 301 -18.93 20.38 7.06
N GLU A 302 -18.99 20.48 5.73
CA GLU A 302 -20.22 20.14 5.01
C GLU A 302 -20.12 18.69 4.54
N VAL A 303 -20.66 17.78 5.37
CA VAL A 303 -21.02 16.44 4.91
C VAL A 303 -22.22 16.62 4.01
N GLU A 304 -22.02 16.63 2.70
CA GLU A 304 -23.12 16.43 1.76
C GLU A 304 -23.60 14.98 1.95
N LYS A 305 -24.61 14.81 2.80
CA LYS A 305 -25.38 13.57 2.89
C LYS A 305 -26.12 13.46 1.56
N LEU A 306 -25.73 12.47 0.76
CA LEU A 306 -26.61 11.98 -0.29
C LEU A 306 -27.76 11.27 0.42
N ASP A 307 -28.95 11.88 0.34
CA ASP A 307 -30.23 11.23 0.62
C ASP A 307 -30.47 10.06 -0.37
#